data_AF-A0A536HUK1-F1
#
_entry.id   AF-A0A536HUK1-F1
#
_cell.length_a   1.000
_cell.length_b   1.000
_cell.length_c   1.000
_cell.angle_alpha   90.00
_cell.angle_beta   90.00
_cell.angle_gamma   90.00
#
_symmetry.space_group_name_H-M   'P 1'
#
loop_
_entity.id
_entity.type
_entity.pdbx_description
1 polymer ?
#
loop_
_entity_poly.entity_id
_entity_poly.type
_entity_poly.pdbx_seq_one_letter_code
_entity_poly.pdbx_strand_id
1 'polypeptide(L)'
;MPQKFDRRADGFRHAASGGLWLAPLVYLPSARFGAGWYGKVVSADPERLLRWARTKGIPARALQLKSLPDLASGPRSVRRRLPGYHIDLWGARLALAYDPDDLARARQRFSIDPQP
;
A
#
# COMPACT_ATOMS: atom_id res chain seq x y z
N MET A 1 -11.39 8.12 -0.41
CA MET A 1 -10.57 7.35 -1.36
C MET A 1 -9.14 7.24 -0.83
N PRO A 2 -8.37 6.20 -1.19
CA PRO A 2 -6.95 6.11 -0.89
C PRO A 2 -6.14 7.28 -1.49
N GLN A 3 -5.11 7.75 -0.78
CA GLN A 3 -4.28 8.89 -1.17
C GLN A 3 -2.83 8.48 -1.43
N LYS A 4 -2.23 9.08 -2.47
CA LYS A 4 -0.82 8.94 -2.83
C LYS A 4 0.00 10.04 -2.15
N PHE A 5 1.26 9.75 -1.87
CA PHE A 5 2.21 10.70 -1.31
C PHE A 5 3.57 10.51 -1.97
N ASP A 6 4.27 11.61 -2.25
CA ASP A 6 5.61 11.55 -2.86
C ASP A 6 6.62 10.88 -1.92
N ARG A 7 6.52 11.16 -0.62
CA ARG A 7 7.37 10.57 0.41
C ARG A 7 6.62 9.48 1.15
N ARG A 8 7.24 8.30 1.28
CA ARG A 8 6.72 7.19 2.09
C ARG A 8 6.45 7.61 3.54
N ALA A 9 7.25 8.55 4.07
CA ALA A 9 7.05 9.06 5.42
C ALA A 9 5.67 9.71 5.61
N ASP A 10 5.21 10.49 4.64
CA ASP A 10 3.92 11.17 4.74
C ASP A 10 2.77 10.17 4.61
N GLY A 11 2.93 9.16 3.74
CA GLY A 11 2.00 8.04 3.66
C GLY A 11 1.90 7.24 4.97
N PHE A 12 3.02 6.98 5.65
CA PHE A 12 3.01 6.34 6.97
C PHE A 12 2.29 7.20 8.03
N ARG A 13 2.55 8.51 8.07
CA ARG A 13 1.86 9.43 9.00
C ARG A 13 0.36 9.45 8.73
N HIS A 14 -0.03 9.54 7.47
CA HIS A 14 -1.43 9.51 7.05
C HIS A 14 -2.12 8.20 7.43
N ALA A 15 -1.47 7.06 7.19
CA ALA A 15 -2.01 5.76 7.59
C ALA A 15 -2.12 5.63 9.12
N ALA A 16 -1.11 6.09 9.86
CA ALA A 16 -1.10 6.06 11.32
C ALA A 16 -2.21 6.91 11.95
N SER A 17 -2.63 8.01 11.30
CA SER A 17 -3.78 8.81 11.74
C SER A 17 -5.14 8.24 11.29
N GLY A 18 -5.16 7.02 10.74
CA GLY A 18 -6.37 6.34 10.26
C GLY A 18 -6.73 6.66 8.81
N GLY A 19 -5.94 7.47 8.10
CA GLY A 19 -6.10 7.73 6.68
C GLY A 19 -5.84 6.50 5.81
N LEU A 20 -6.33 6.52 4.56
CA LEU A 20 -6.10 5.44 3.59
C LEU A 20 -4.90 5.79 2.72
N TRP A 21 -3.75 5.21 3.01
CA TRP A 21 -2.55 5.42 2.20
C TRP A 21 -2.49 4.41 1.06
N LEU A 22 -2.43 4.90 -0.19
CA LEU A 22 -2.06 4.13 -1.37
C LEU A 22 -0.53 4.09 -1.48
N ALA A 23 0.08 2.97 -1.09
CA ALA A 23 1.53 2.83 -1.09
C ALA A 23 2.10 2.82 -2.52
N PRO A 24 3.37 3.22 -2.73
CA PRO A 24 4.00 3.07 -4.04
C PRO A 24 3.98 1.62 -4.53
N LEU A 25 3.80 1.44 -5.85
CA LEU A 25 3.91 0.15 -6.51
C LEU A 25 5.32 -0.42 -6.35
N VAL A 26 5.41 -1.73 -6.14
CA VAL A 26 6.66 -2.47 -6.06
C VAL A 26 6.60 -3.63 -7.04
N TYR A 27 7.61 -3.78 -7.89
CA TYR A 27 7.77 -4.98 -8.70
C TYR A 27 8.40 -6.07 -7.84
N LEU A 28 7.75 -7.23 -7.77
CA LEU A 28 8.27 -8.40 -7.07
C LEU A 28 8.58 -9.48 -8.11
N PRO A 29 9.86 -9.89 -8.27
CA PRO A 29 10.23 -10.97 -9.20
C PRO A 29 9.80 -12.35 -8.69
N SER A 30 9.61 -12.49 -7.37
CA SER A 30 9.07 -13.69 -6.73
C SER A 30 8.07 -13.29 -5.64
N ALA A 31 6.83 -13.73 -5.79
CA ALA A 31 5.74 -13.43 -4.85
C ALA A 31 4.63 -14.49 -4.93
N ARG A 32 3.77 -14.51 -3.91
CA ARG A 32 2.69 -15.51 -3.74
C ARG A 32 1.81 -15.70 -4.97
N PHE A 33 1.57 -14.65 -5.75
CA PHE A 33 0.69 -14.68 -6.93
C PHE A 33 1.46 -14.52 -8.25
N GLY A 34 2.75 -14.85 -8.24
CA GLY A 34 3.64 -14.73 -9.40
C GLY A 34 4.37 -13.39 -9.46
N ALA A 35 5.34 -13.31 -10.37
CA ALA A 35 6.09 -12.09 -10.62
C ALA A 35 5.18 -10.97 -11.15
N GLY A 36 5.42 -9.74 -10.72
CA GLY A 36 4.67 -8.60 -11.23
C GLY A 36 4.63 -7.41 -10.28
N TRP A 37 3.76 -6.45 -10.61
CA TRP A 37 3.52 -5.28 -9.78
C TRP A 37 2.56 -5.59 -8.63
N TYR A 38 2.95 -5.14 -7.45
CA TYR A 38 2.17 -5.24 -6.23
C TYR A 38 1.96 -3.86 -5.64
N GLY A 39 0.72 -3.59 -5.25
CA GLY A 39 0.32 -2.39 -4.54
C GLY A 39 -0.34 -2.78 -3.23
N LYS A 40 -0.58 -1.78 -2.38
CA LYS A 40 -1.39 -1.98 -1.18
C LYS A 40 -2.04 -0.69 -0.71
N VAL A 41 -3.19 -0.82 -0.07
CA VAL A 41 -3.79 0.27 0.72
C VAL A 41 -3.59 -0.04 2.19
N VAL A 42 -3.15 0.97 2.94
CA VAL A 42 -2.67 0.83 4.32
C VAL A 42 -3.39 1.83 5.21
N SER A 43 -3.81 1.40 6.40
CA SER A 43 -4.38 2.28 7.44
C SER A 43 -4.23 1.66 8.83
N ALA A 44 -4.18 2.48 9.88
CA ALA A 44 -4.37 2.04 11.27
C ALA A 44 -5.86 1.91 11.64
N ASP A 45 -6.78 2.43 10.82
CA ASP A 45 -8.23 2.32 10.97
C ASP A 45 -8.75 1.16 10.10
N PRO A 46 -8.98 -0.04 10.68
CA PRO A 46 -9.41 -1.21 9.92
C PRO A 46 -10.81 -1.02 9.32
N GLU A 47 -11.70 -0.29 10.00
CA GLU A 47 -13.06 -0.11 9.52
C GLU A 47 -13.09 0.78 8.29
N ARG A 48 -12.32 1.86 8.27
CA ARG A 48 -12.22 2.72 7.08
C ARG A 48 -11.65 1.95 5.91
N LEU A 49 -10.66 1.09 6.14
CA LEU A 49 -10.09 0.25 5.10
C LEU A 49 -11.10 -0.76 4.57
N LEU A 50 -11.88 -1.40 5.45
CA LEU A 50 -12.96 -2.32 5.08
C LEU A 50 -14.12 -1.63 4.35
N ARG A 51 -14.50 -0.42 4.76
CA ARG A 51 -15.52 0.40 4.07
C ARG A 51 -15.09 0.66 2.63
N TRP A 52 -13.85 1.10 2.42
CA TRP A 52 -13.32 1.26 1.06
C TRP A 52 -13.27 -0.06 0.29
N ALA A 53 -12.79 -1.14 0.92
CA ALA A 53 -12.73 -2.47 0.31
C ALA A 53 -14.10 -2.93 -0.24
N ARG A 54 -15.16 -2.71 0.56
CA ARG A 54 -16.54 -3.03 0.18
C ARG A 54 -16.98 -2.28 -1.08
N THR A 55 -16.63 -1.00 -1.22
CA THR A 55 -16.94 -0.22 -2.45
C THR A 55 -16.24 -0.74 -3.70
N LYS A 56 -15.21 -1.59 -3.54
CA LYS A 56 -14.44 -2.20 -4.62
C LYS A 56 -14.72 -3.69 -4.80
N GLY A 57 -15.70 -4.24 -4.08
CA GLY A 57 -16.00 -5.67 -4.09
C GLY A 57 -14.88 -6.54 -3.50
N ILE A 58 -13.98 -5.97 -2.70
CA ILE A 58 -12.89 -6.71 -2.05
C ILE A 58 -13.44 -7.35 -0.76
N PRO A 59 -13.31 -8.67 -0.58
CA PRO A 59 -13.86 -9.35 0.60
C PRO A 59 -13.07 -9.01 1.87
N ALA A 60 -13.74 -8.99 3.02
CA ALA A 60 -13.12 -8.64 4.31
C ALA A 60 -11.91 -9.52 4.67
N ARG A 61 -11.90 -10.80 4.25
CA ARG A 61 -10.76 -11.72 4.43
C ARG A 61 -9.47 -11.29 3.74
N ALA A 62 -9.52 -10.28 2.86
CA ALA A 62 -8.32 -9.70 2.25
C ALA A 62 -7.57 -8.74 3.20
N LEU A 63 -8.21 -8.34 4.30
CA LEU A 63 -7.59 -7.51 5.34
C LEU A 63 -6.49 -8.31 6.05
N GLN A 64 -5.29 -7.76 6.09
CA GLN A 64 -4.16 -8.34 6.79
C GLN A 64 -3.73 -7.42 7.94
N LEU A 65 -3.61 -7.97 9.15
CA LEU A 65 -2.97 -7.29 10.26
C LEU A 65 -1.44 -7.34 10.07
N LYS A 66 -0.81 -6.17 10.14
CA LYS A 66 0.64 -5.95 10.12
C LYS A 66 0.97 -4.86 11.13
N SER A 67 2.25 -4.51 11.28
CA SER A 67 2.64 -3.36 12.10
C SER A 67 3.05 -2.17 11.26
N LEU A 68 2.67 -0.98 11.70
CA LEU A 68 3.07 0.30 11.10
C LEU A 68 4.09 1.02 11.99
N PRO A 69 5.12 1.63 11.40
CA PRO A 69 6.00 2.52 12.16
C PRO A 69 5.27 3.83 12.52
N ASP A 70 5.23 4.17 13.81
CA ASP A 70 4.75 5.48 14.27
C ASP A 70 5.85 6.53 14.06
N LEU A 71 5.86 7.21 12.92
CA LEU A 71 6.90 8.19 12.61
C LEU A 71 6.90 9.41 13.54
N ALA A 72 5.82 9.65 14.28
CA ALA A 72 5.73 10.74 15.24
C ALA A 72 6.37 10.39 16.60
N SER A 73 6.59 9.10 16.90
CA SER A 73 7.12 8.68 18.20
C SER A 73 8.62 8.88 18.40
N GLY A 74 9.35 9.36 17.38
CA GLY A 74 10.79 9.59 17.46
C GLY A 74 11.66 8.82 16.44
N PRO A 75 12.97 8.70 16.73
CA PRO A 75 13.95 8.19 15.77
C PRO A 75 13.77 6.70 15.48
N ARG A 76 14.31 6.26 14.34
CA ARG A 76 14.09 4.90 13.79
C ARG A 76 14.45 3.78 14.78
N SER A 77 15.48 3.96 15.61
CA SER A 77 15.98 2.96 16.56
C SER A 77 15.03 2.65 17.71
N VAL A 78 14.17 3.59 18.10
CA VAL A 78 13.24 3.46 19.24
C VAL A 78 11.78 3.69 18.85
N ARG A 79 11.51 3.63 17.53
CA ARG A 79 10.20 3.97 16.99
C ARG A 79 9.13 2.97 17.43
N ARG A 80 8.02 3.47 17.98
CA ARG A 80 6.86 2.66 18.33
C ARG A 80 6.26 2.00 17.10
N ARG A 81 5.62 0.85 17.32
CA ARG A 81 4.87 0.11 16.31
C ARG A 81 3.38 0.18 16.64
N LEU A 82 2.57 0.55 15.66
CA LEU A 82 1.12 0.57 15.78
C LEU A 82 0.53 -0.67 15.09
N PRO A 83 -0.64 -1.15 15.53
CA PRO A 83 -1.48 -2.01 14.69
C PRO A 83 -1.72 -1.32 13.34
N GLY A 84 -1.51 -2.07 12.26
CA GLY A 84 -1.72 -1.59 10.91
C GLY A 84 -2.42 -2.62 10.07
N TYR A 85 -3.25 -2.16 9.13
CA TYR A 85 -4.08 -3.01 8.31
C TYR A 85 -3.81 -2.74 6.85
N HIS A 86 -3.72 -3.82 6.08
CA HIS A 86 -3.32 -3.79 4.69
C HIS A 86 -4.32 -4.56 3.84
N ILE A 87 -4.59 -4.04 2.65
CA ILE A 87 -5.16 -4.81 1.55
C ILE A 87 -4.13 -4.79 0.42
N ASP A 88 -3.53 -5.95 0.16
CA ASP A 88 -2.60 -6.11 -0.95
C ASP A 88 -3.37 -6.23 -2.27
N LEU A 89 -2.85 -5.60 -3.32
CA LEU A 89 -3.42 -5.55 -4.67
C LEU A 89 -2.38 -6.05 -5.66
N TRP A 90 -2.79 -6.88 -6.60
CA TRP A 90 -1.92 -7.48 -7.63
C TRP A 90 -2.73 -7.78 -8.90
N GLY A 91 -2.03 -7.88 -10.03
CA GLY A 91 -2.65 -8.13 -11.33
C GLY A 91 -3.76 -7.12 -11.63
N ALA A 92 -4.92 -7.62 -12.10
CA ALA A 92 -6.07 -6.77 -12.42
C ALA A 92 -6.61 -5.97 -11.22
N ARG A 93 -6.38 -6.40 -9.97
CA ARG A 93 -6.86 -5.69 -8.77
C ARG A 93 -6.13 -4.37 -8.52
N LEU A 94 -4.98 -4.13 -9.16
CA LEU A 94 -4.31 -2.83 -9.09
C LEU A 94 -5.22 -1.71 -9.60
N ALA A 95 -6.02 -1.95 -10.64
CA ALA A 95 -6.93 -0.96 -11.21
C ALA A 95 -8.07 -0.54 -10.25
N LEU A 96 -8.26 -1.23 -9.12
CA LEU A 96 -9.24 -0.83 -8.10
C LEU A 96 -8.81 0.43 -7.33
N ALA A 97 -7.52 0.75 -7.35
CA ALA A 97 -6.94 1.83 -6.55
C ALA A 97 -5.93 2.72 -7.31
N TYR A 98 -5.15 2.16 -8.25
CA TYR A 98 -4.17 2.89 -9.03
C TYR A 98 -4.78 3.34 -10.35
N ASP A 99 -4.48 4.57 -10.74
CA ASP A 99 -4.86 5.07 -12.06
C ASP A 99 -4.00 4.43 -13.17
N PRO A 100 -4.49 4.40 -14.42
CA PRO A 100 -3.74 3.81 -15.53
C PRO A 100 -2.35 4.42 -15.72
N ASP A 101 -2.19 5.71 -15.45
CA ASP A 101 -0.92 6.42 -15.61
C ASP A 101 0.13 6.00 -14.57
N ASP A 102 -0.27 5.72 -13.33
CA ASP A 102 0.60 5.14 -12.31
C ASP A 102 1.16 3.79 -12.74
N LEU A 103 0.30 2.95 -13.33
CA LEU A 103 0.67 1.62 -13.81
C LEU A 103 1.61 1.72 -15.02
N ALA A 104 1.35 2.65 -15.93
CA ALA A 104 2.22 2.92 -17.07
C ALA A 104 3.59 3.44 -16.63
N ARG A 105 3.63 4.44 -15.73
CA ARG A 105 4.87 4.98 -15.16
C ARG A 105 5.69 3.92 -14.42
N ALA A 106 5.03 3.05 -13.65
CA ALA A 106 5.71 1.96 -12.96
C ALA A 106 6.40 1.02 -13.96
N ARG A 107 5.68 0.59 -15.01
CA ARG A 107 6.23 -0.26 -16.07
C ARG A 107 7.42 0.39 -16.78
N GLN A 108 7.32 1.67 -17.12
CA GLN A 108 8.42 2.41 -17.77
C GLN A 108 9.69 2.45 -16.91
N ARG A 109 9.58 2.69 -15.60
CA ARG A 109 10.74 2.69 -14.69
C ARG A 109 11.46 1.34 -14.67
N PHE A 110 10.72 0.23 -14.68
CA PHE A 110 11.32 -1.10 -14.68
C PHE A 110 11.92 -1.47 -16.04
N SER A 111 11.37 -0.97 -17.15
CA SER A 111 11.96 -1.16 -18.48
C SER A 111 13.28 -0.41 -18.68
N ILE A 112 13.53 0.66 -17.91
CA ILE A 112 14.76 1.44 -17.97
C ILE A 112 15.82 0.89 -17.00
N ASP A 113 15.41 0.44 -15.81
CA ASP A 113 16.27 -0.22 -14.82
C ASP A 113 15.82 -1.67 -14.58
N PRO A 114 16.23 -2.63 -15.43
CA PRO A 114 16.20 -4.02 -15.03
C PRO A 114 17.22 -4.17 -13.89
N GLN A 115 16.76 -4.10 -12.64
CA GLN A 115 17.62 -4.42 -11.51
C GLN A 115 18.09 -5.88 -11.67
N PRO A 116 19.42 -6.13 -11.66
CA PRO A 116 19.98 -7.48 -11.75
C PRO A 116 19.63 -8.36 -10.55
#